data_AF-A0A537EC28-F1
#
_entry.id   AF-A0A537EC28-F1
#
_cell.length_a   1.000
_cell.length_b   1.000
_cell.length_c   1.000
_cell.angle_alpha   90.00
_cell.angle_beta   90.00
_cell.angle_gamma   90.00
#
_symmetry.space_group_name_H-M   'P 1'
#
loop_
_entity.id
_entity.type
_entity.pdbx_description
1 polymer ?
#
loop_
_entity_poly.entity_id
_entity_poly.type
_entity_poly.pdbx_seq_one_letter_code
_entity_poly.pdbx_strand_id
1 'polypeptide(L)'
;MLVRGSKVMLDSDLADLYGVPTGSLVQAVQRNRQRFPPDFMFQLTEQEVANLKSQSVTSSFVALGKWGGRRTLPYVFSEQGVAMLSSVLRSDRAIAVNIAIMRAFVRLREMVAANAELARSR
;
A
#
# COMPACT_ATOMS: atom_id res chain seq x y z
N MET A 1 -4.07 1.53 -7.01
CA MET A 1 -3.77 2.97 -7.10
C MET A 1 -2.37 3.14 -7.69
N LEU A 2 -2.18 4.09 -8.61
CA LEU A 2 -0.87 4.40 -9.20
C LEU A 2 -0.40 5.78 -8.70
N VAL A 3 0.79 5.86 -8.12
CA VAL A 3 1.42 7.11 -7.68
C VAL A 3 2.87 7.08 -8.11
N ARG A 4 3.35 8.17 -8.75
CA ARG A 4 4.72 8.27 -9.29
C ARG A 4 5.10 7.05 -10.16
N GLY A 5 4.16 6.56 -10.97
CA GLY A 5 4.37 5.38 -11.83
C GLY A 5 4.39 4.03 -11.11
N SER A 6 4.21 3.99 -9.79
CA SER A 6 4.24 2.77 -8.99
C SER A 6 2.86 2.37 -8.50
N LYS A 7 2.54 1.07 -8.50
CA LYS A 7 1.35 0.54 -7.82
C LYS A 7 1.58 0.61 -6.31
N VAL A 8 0.71 1.32 -5.61
CA VAL A 8 0.85 1.57 -4.18
C VAL A 8 -0.44 1.33 -3.40
N MET A 9 -0.31 1.11 -2.09
CA MET A 9 -1.40 1.01 -1.11
C MET A 9 -1.23 2.07 -0.02
N LEU A 10 -2.34 2.64 0.46
CA LEU A 10 -2.34 3.61 1.56
C LEU A 10 -2.10 2.93 2.90
N ASP A 11 -1.45 3.65 3.81
CA ASP A 11 -1.23 3.22 5.19
C ASP A 11 -2.53 2.85 5.94
N SER A 12 -3.62 3.56 5.69
CA SER A 12 -4.94 3.31 6.24
C SER A 12 -5.52 1.99 5.75
N ASP A 13 -5.42 1.72 4.44
CA ASP A 13 -5.97 0.51 3.84
C ASP A 13 -5.22 -0.72 4.37
N LEU A 14 -3.89 -0.60 4.50
CA LEU A 14 -3.06 -1.65 5.10
C LEU A 14 -3.39 -1.83 6.58
N ALA A 15 -3.54 -0.75 7.33
CA ALA A 15 -3.90 -0.81 8.75
C ALA A 15 -5.23 -1.55 8.98
N ASP A 16 -6.25 -1.26 8.15
CA ASP A 16 -7.54 -1.93 8.19
C ASP A 16 -7.42 -3.44 7.86
N LEU A 17 -6.64 -3.79 6.83
CA LEU A 17 -6.36 -5.19 6.47
C LEU A 17 -5.68 -5.94 7.63
N TYR A 18 -4.64 -5.35 8.21
CA TYR A 18 -3.92 -5.92 9.35
C TYR A 18 -4.72 -5.88 10.67
N GLY A 19 -5.80 -5.12 10.73
CA GLY A 19 -6.61 -4.94 11.94
C GLY A 19 -5.89 -4.18 13.04
N VAL A 20 -5.05 -3.21 12.66
CA VAL A 20 -4.30 -2.37 13.59
C VAL A 20 -4.63 -0.90 13.35
N PRO A 21 -4.50 0.00 14.34
CA PRO A 21 -4.62 1.43 14.09
C PRO A 21 -3.55 1.92 13.11
N THR A 22 -3.91 2.84 12.20
CA THR A 22 -2.95 3.41 11.24
C THR A 22 -1.73 4.02 11.91
N GLY A 23 -1.92 4.71 13.04
CA GLY A 23 -0.82 5.26 13.84
C GLY A 23 0.16 4.19 14.33
N SER A 24 -0.33 3.03 14.75
CA SER A 24 0.51 1.91 15.20
C SER A 24 1.32 1.30 14.05
N LEU A 25 0.72 1.16 12.86
CA LEU A 25 1.43 0.71 11.66
C LEU A 25 2.55 1.68 11.29
N VAL A 26 2.24 2.99 11.21
CA VAL A 26 3.24 4.02 10.89
C VAL A 26 4.34 4.05 11.95
N GLN A 27 4.01 3.96 13.23
CA GLN A 27 5.00 3.92 14.31
C GLN A 27 5.94 2.71 14.19
N ALA A 28 5.39 1.53 13.88
CA ALA A 28 6.18 0.31 13.70
C ALA A 28 7.15 0.45 12.51
N VAL A 29 6.71 1.07 11.42
CA VAL A 29 7.55 1.38 10.25
C VAL A 29 8.64 2.41 10.60
N GLN A 30 8.30 3.50 11.27
CA GLN A 30 9.28 4.53 11.65
C GLN A 30 10.37 3.98 12.58
N ARG A 31 10.03 3.08 13.51
CA ARG A 31 11.01 2.35 14.34
C ARG A 31 11.95 1.47 13.52
N ASN A 32 11.53 1.05 12.33
CA ASN A 32 12.27 0.16 11.44
C ASN A 32 12.64 0.84 10.12
N ARG A 33 12.79 2.18 10.09
CA ARG A 33 12.90 2.96 8.85
C ARG A 33 14.03 2.50 7.90
N GLN A 34 15.11 1.93 8.44
CA GLN A 34 16.19 1.35 7.63
C GLN A 34 15.73 0.21 6.71
N ARG A 35 14.59 -0.43 7.01
CA ARG A 35 13.96 -1.48 6.20
C ARG A 35 13.02 -0.95 5.10
N PHE A 36 12.77 0.36 5.09
CA PHE A 36 11.83 1.01 4.18
C PHE A 36 12.55 2.12 3.40
N PRO A 37 13.32 1.76 2.36
CA PRO A 37 13.89 2.75 1.45
C PRO A 37 12.79 3.53 0.70
N PRO A 38 13.12 4.67 0.06
CA PRO A 38 12.12 5.57 -0.53
C PRO A 38 11.23 4.96 -1.63
N ASP A 39 11.70 3.90 -2.28
CA ASP A 39 10.96 3.12 -3.28
C ASP A 39 9.99 2.10 -2.66
N PHE A 40 10.15 1.79 -1.37
CA PHE A 40 9.28 0.88 -0.62
C PHE A 40 8.15 1.64 0.08
N MET A 41 8.47 2.80 0.64
CA MET A 41 7.51 3.67 1.30
C MET A 41 7.88 5.14 1.09
N PHE A 42 6.88 5.96 0.80
CA PHE A 42 7.03 7.40 0.80
C PHE A 42 5.75 8.09 1.25
N GLN A 43 5.89 9.35 1.67
CA GLN A 43 4.75 10.19 2.04
C GLN A 43 4.24 10.93 0.80
N LEU A 44 2.92 10.99 0.65
CA LEU A 44 2.30 11.77 -0.41
C LEU A 44 2.42 13.27 -0.14
N THR A 45 2.52 14.07 -1.19
CA THR A 45 2.40 15.54 -1.10
C THR A 45 0.93 15.97 -1.05
N GLU A 46 0.67 17.21 -0.65
CA GLU A 46 -0.68 17.78 -0.68
C GLU A 46 -1.29 17.77 -2.08
N GLN A 47 -0.47 18.08 -3.10
CA GLN A 47 -0.90 18.02 -4.50
C GLN A 47 -1.22 16.59 -4.93
N GLU A 48 -0.41 15.60 -4.55
CA GLU A 48 -0.71 14.20 -4.83
C GLU A 48 -2.02 13.78 -4.17
N VAL A 49 -2.22 14.14 -2.91
CA VAL A 49 -3.48 13.89 -2.19
C VAL A 49 -4.67 14.55 -2.88
N ALA A 50 -4.55 15.81 -3.30
CA ALA A 50 -5.61 16.53 -4.01
C ALA A 50 -5.93 15.89 -5.36
N ASN A 51 -4.91 15.50 -6.13
CA ASN A 51 -5.06 14.83 -7.42
C ASN A 51 -5.70 13.44 -7.26
N LEU A 52 -5.33 12.71 -6.21
CA LEU A 52 -5.93 11.42 -5.91
C LEU A 52 -7.40 11.56 -5.52
N LYS A 53 -7.73 12.64 -4.80
CA LYS A 53 -9.11 12.96 -4.45
C LYS A 53 -9.96 13.30 -5.68
N SER A 54 -9.41 14.03 -6.65
CA SER A 54 -10.14 14.41 -7.86
C SER A 54 -10.28 13.28 -8.89
N GLN A 55 -9.35 12.31 -8.91
CA GLN A 55 -9.32 11.25 -9.93
C GLN A 55 -10.04 9.95 -9.54
N SER A 56 -10.45 9.75 -8.28
CA SER A 56 -10.89 8.42 -7.81
C SER A 56 -12.23 8.44 -7.06
N VAL A 57 -13.19 7.63 -7.51
CA VAL A 57 -14.53 7.41 -6.87
C VAL A 57 -14.57 6.08 -6.08
N THR A 58 -13.41 5.51 -5.72
CA THR A 58 -13.28 4.18 -5.10
C THR A 58 -13.12 4.24 -3.57
N SER A 59 -13.36 3.12 -2.88
CA SER A 59 -13.34 2.93 -1.42
C SER A 59 -12.08 3.41 -0.68
N SER A 60 -10.90 3.45 -1.33
CA SER A 60 -9.70 4.12 -0.77
C SER A 60 -9.90 5.63 -0.53
N PHE A 61 -10.91 6.24 -1.18
CA PHE A 61 -11.35 7.61 -0.92
C PHE A 61 -12.09 7.75 0.42
N VAL A 62 -12.81 6.72 0.91
CA VAL A 62 -13.39 6.75 2.27
C VAL A 62 -12.27 6.83 3.29
N ALA A 63 -11.17 6.13 3.07
CA ALA A 63 -9.95 6.30 3.85
C ALA A 63 -9.43 7.74 3.75
N LEU A 64 -9.24 8.33 2.56
CA LEU A 64 -8.86 9.74 2.36
C LEU A 64 -9.91 10.79 2.79
N GLY A 65 -11.16 10.39 3.04
CA GLY A 65 -12.24 11.21 3.60
C GLY A 65 -12.26 11.16 5.13
N LYS A 66 -11.90 10.00 5.72
CA LYS A 66 -11.56 9.87 7.15
C LYS A 66 -10.33 10.69 7.56
N TRP A 67 -9.60 11.25 6.59
CA TRP A 67 -8.52 12.23 6.83
C TRP A 67 -9.00 13.57 7.39
N GLY A 68 -10.30 13.85 7.44
CA GLY A 68 -10.84 15.08 8.00
C GLY A 68 -10.40 15.39 9.45
N GLY A 69 -9.75 14.45 10.15
CA GLY A 69 -9.09 14.67 11.44
C GLY A 69 -7.59 14.34 11.51
N ARG A 70 -6.95 13.94 10.39
CA ARG A 70 -5.53 13.52 10.38
C ARG A 70 -4.63 14.72 10.06
N ARG A 71 -3.72 15.07 10.98
CA ARG A 71 -2.81 16.23 10.87
C ARG A 71 -1.56 16.00 10.00
N THR A 72 -1.26 14.76 9.64
CA THR A 72 -0.02 14.38 8.92
C THR A 72 -0.38 13.70 7.63
N LEU A 73 0.35 13.93 6.51
CA LEU A 73 0.12 13.40 5.14
C LEU A 73 0.31 11.88 4.98
N PRO A 74 -0.38 11.21 4.03
CA PRO A 74 -0.49 9.76 4.03
C PRO A 74 0.83 9.12 3.64
N TYR A 75 1.17 8.00 4.27
CA TYR A 75 2.18 7.11 3.72
C TYR A 75 1.54 6.16 2.70
N VAL A 76 2.29 5.89 1.65
CA VAL A 76 1.99 4.86 0.67
C VAL A 76 3.11 3.84 0.62
N PHE A 77 2.74 2.60 0.32
CA PHE A 77 3.64 1.45 0.28
C PHE A 77 3.54 0.77 -1.09
N SER A 78 4.68 0.47 -1.69
CA SER A 78 4.76 -0.39 -2.87
C SER A 78 4.57 -1.87 -2.49
N GLU A 79 4.53 -2.75 -3.47
CA GLU A 79 4.45 -4.21 -3.22
C GLU A 79 5.59 -4.68 -2.32
N GLN A 80 6.81 -4.16 -2.54
CA GLN A 80 7.99 -4.43 -1.75
C GLN A 80 7.86 -3.85 -0.34
N GLY A 81 7.32 -2.63 -0.21
CA GLY A 81 7.02 -2.04 1.09
C GLY A 81 6.02 -2.87 1.90
N VAL A 82 4.98 -3.40 1.26
CA VAL A 82 4.02 -4.29 1.90
C VAL A 82 4.67 -5.61 2.29
N ALA A 83 5.51 -6.20 1.43
CA ALA A 83 6.28 -7.38 1.79
C ALA A 83 7.17 -7.14 3.02
N MET A 84 7.79 -5.96 3.14
CA MET A 84 8.61 -5.61 4.30
C MET A 84 7.83 -5.47 5.60
N LEU A 85 6.52 -5.18 5.54
CA LEU A 85 5.66 -5.16 6.74
C LEU A 85 5.62 -6.52 7.43
N SER A 86 5.83 -7.63 6.73
CA SER A 86 5.93 -8.97 7.34
C SER A 86 7.08 -9.11 8.35
N SER A 87 8.16 -8.33 8.19
CA SER A 87 9.29 -8.35 9.11
C SER A 87 9.06 -7.52 10.39
N VAL A 88 8.04 -6.66 10.36
CA VAL A 88 7.73 -5.66 11.40
C VAL A 88 6.46 -6.02 12.16
N LEU A 89 5.44 -6.50 11.47
CA LEU A 89 4.15 -6.92 12.04
C LEU A 89 4.18 -8.43 12.29
N ARG A 90 4.21 -8.83 13.57
CA ARG A 90 4.42 -10.23 13.99
C ARG A 90 3.20 -10.94 14.58
N SER A 91 2.02 -10.34 14.53
CA SER A 91 0.80 -11.01 15.01
C SER A 91 0.34 -12.08 14.02
N ASP A 92 -0.33 -13.13 14.51
CA ASP A 92 -0.87 -14.22 13.66
C ASP A 92 -1.77 -13.69 12.55
N ARG A 93 -2.61 -12.70 12.87
CA ARG A 93 -3.43 -11.98 11.87
C ARG A 93 -2.56 -11.30 10.82
N ALA A 94 -1.50 -10.61 11.22
CA ALA A 94 -0.63 -9.93 10.27
C ALA A 94 0.14 -10.90 9.39
N ILE A 95 0.56 -12.05 9.92
CA ILE A 95 1.20 -13.11 9.14
C ILE A 95 0.22 -13.64 8.08
N ALA A 96 -1.01 -13.97 8.46
CA ALA A 96 -2.02 -14.47 7.53
C ALA A 96 -2.35 -13.46 6.42
N VAL A 97 -2.52 -12.18 6.79
CA VAL A 97 -2.78 -11.09 5.83
C VAL A 97 -1.61 -10.89 4.88
N ASN A 98 -0.37 -10.89 5.39
CA ASN A 98 0.83 -10.81 4.54
C ASN A 98 0.87 -11.93 3.50
N ILE A 99 0.61 -13.18 3.91
CA ILE A 99 0.58 -14.33 3.00
C ILE A 99 -0.48 -14.13 1.91
N ALA A 100 -1.69 -13.70 2.28
CA ALA A 100 -2.77 -13.47 1.32
C ALA A 100 -2.42 -12.36 0.32
N ILE A 101 -1.87 -11.24 0.80
CA ILE A 101 -1.46 -10.12 -0.05
C ILE A 101 -0.35 -10.55 -1.02
N MET A 102 0.67 -11.26 -0.54
CA MET A 102 1.77 -11.74 -1.39
C MET A 102 1.27 -12.70 -2.48
N ARG A 103 0.35 -13.61 -2.15
CA ARG A 103 -0.29 -14.51 -3.14
C ARG A 103 -1.07 -13.72 -4.19
N ALA A 104 -1.81 -12.70 -3.78
CA ALA A 104 -2.53 -11.83 -4.72
C ALA A 104 -1.59 -11.11 -5.69
N PHE A 105 -0.47 -10.56 -5.20
CA PHE A 105 0.52 -9.91 -6.06
C PHE A 105 1.21 -10.87 -7.04
N VAL A 106 1.53 -12.11 -6.61
CA VAL A 106 2.04 -13.14 -7.52
C VAL A 106 1.01 -13.43 -8.62
N ARG A 107 -0.25 -13.65 -8.24
CA ARG A 107 -1.31 -13.96 -9.22
C ARG A 107 -1.54 -12.82 -10.22
N LEU A 108 -1.53 -11.57 -9.75
CA LEU A 108 -1.65 -10.41 -10.62
C LEU A 108 -0.49 -10.33 -11.63
N ARG A 109 0.74 -10.63 -11.21
CA ARG A 109 1.90 -10.64 -12.11
C ARG A 109 1.81 -11.76 -13.15
N GLU A 110 1.38 -12.95 -12.76
CA GLU A 110 1.14 -14.07 -13.70
C GLU A 110 0.09 -13.71 -14.75
N MET A 111 -1.03 -13.09 -14.36
CA MET A 111 -2.08 -12.68 -15.29
C MET A 111 -1.60 -11.64 -16.29
N VAL A 112 -0.80 -10.67 -15.85
CA VAL A 112 -0.21 -9.66 -16.73
C VAL A 112 0.78 -10.30 -17.70
N ALA A 113 1.63 -11.23 -17.23
CA ALA A 113 2.58 -11.96 -18.07
C ALA A 113 1.87 -12.81 -19.13
N ALA A 114 0.83 -13.57 -18.75
CA ALA A 114 0.04 -14.38 -19.66
C ALA A 114 -0.64 -13.52 -20.74
N ASN A 115 -1.19 -12.35 -20.37
CA ASN A 115 -1.77 -11.42 -21.35
C ASN A 115 -0.72 -10.81 -22.28
N ALA A 116 0.49 -10.53 -21.79
CA ALA A 116 1.59 -10.02 -22.60
C ALA A 116 2.14 -11.07 -23.58
N GLU A 117 2.07 -12.36 -23.25
CA GLU A 117 2.35 -13.45 -24.18
C GLU A 117 1.28 -13.55 -25.27
N LEU A 118 0.00 -13.53 -24.88
CA LEU A 118 -1.13 -13.54 -25.82
C LEU A 118 -1.10 -12.35 -26.79
N ALA A 119 -0.71 -11.17 -26.32
CA ALA A 119 -0.57 -9.97 -27.13
C ALA A 119 0.62 -10.00 -28.09
N ARG A 120 1.66 -10.82 -27.81
CA ARG A 120 2.84 -11.01 -28.67
C ARG A 120 2.67 -12.13 -29.69
N SER A 121 1.72 -13.04 -29.46
CA SER A 121 1.36 -14.13 -30.39
C SER A 121 0.30 -13.74 -31.43
N ARG A 122 0.00 -12.45 -31.59
CA ARG A 122 -0.87 -11.86 -32.62
C ARG A 122 -0.04 -11.01 -33.57
#